data_AF-A0A074W159-F1
#
_entry.id   AF-A0A074W159-F1
#
_cell.length_a   1.000
_cell.length_b   1.000
_cell.length_c   1.000
_cell.angle_alpha   90.00
_cell.angle_beta   90.00
_cell.angle_gamma   90.00
#
_symmetry.space_group_name_H-M   'P 1'
#
loop_
_entity.id
_entity.type
_entity.pdbx_description
1 polymer ?
#
loop_
_entity_poly.entity_id
_entity_poly.type
_entity_poly.pdbx_seq_one_letter_code
_entity_poly.pdbx_strand_id
1 'polypeptide(L)'
;MVKPKEFLKKPKLPKQQKKQKILVTADDFQEAADAEEETGGKWRAGDPAKSCRAFVRAIEIYNNGLQRHPKDADLAYNKARLEFELSQQPTLVAKLPIPLLDFLHQALTSHRYALQLNAESADVLFNTAQVMITISEYVTEAGIFSAQADSVALLREALELLSACFTRQEMLVEEQNANSMEAEGGVPVEQQAPPAAPVASSSRAAEDADSEGEEEGEYVSVQAYITPSDLLDTARSSLTALTLLITLEDPSNVSPLAKMGITLVEDKIPQYLSQIEAAERAQEEPEVALERAEFHAALTVADLKLGTATANDSLSRLQQAFEPLDTTTNVAVMCTYADSLVELTTTAQNFSPSSAATTCWSTLSKAQDLYAAAVKINDAEAKARKARVYESRGDVELLRFNLATTPAAGLSAAIQKSAPTLIKNAQTYYRGAMNLFRAEGDLEAASKVEVRGLIAAMLEGKLHGNIEQQIIAALGQKGDAGRAVAMDMLRESLLPEDWDQGIM
;
A
#
# COMPACT_ATOMS: atom_id res chain seq x y z
N MET A 1 15.47 64.78 23.15
CA MET A 1 15.48 65.11 21.70
C MET A 1 16.90 65.48 21.28
N VAL A 2 17.62 64.61 20.57
CA VAL A 2 18.51 64.90 19.42
C VAL A 2 18.68 63.57 18.66
N LYS A 3 18.65 63.66 17.33
CA LYS A 3 18.40 62.65 16.27
C LYS A 3 19.40 61.49 16.16
N PRO A 4 18.98 60.31 15.68
CA PRO A 4 19.86 59.36 15.00
C PRO A 4 19.75 59.44 13.46
N LYS A 5 20.94 59.37 12.87
CA LYS A 5 21.40 59.42 11.48
C LYS A 5 20.57 58.61 10.45
N GLU A 6 20.28 59.27 9.33
CA GLU A 6 19.90 58.66 8.05
C GLU A 6 21.05 57.79 7.53
N PHE A 7 20.77 56.49 7.34
CA PHE A 7 21.62 55.63 6.52
C PHE A 7 21.07 55.62 5.08
N LEU A 8 21.96 55.97 4.17
CA LEU A 8 21.82 56.00 2.71
C LEU A 8 21.08 54.76 2.16
N LYS A 9 19.98 55.00 1.43
CA LYS A 9 19.36 53.99 0.56
C LYS A 9 20.36 53.59 -0.52
N LYS A 10 20.85 52.35 -0.47
CA LYS A 10 21.61 51.75 -1.58
C LYS A 10 20.71 51.67 -2.83
N PRO A 11 21.22 51.97 -4.03
CA PRO A 11 20.46 51.80 -5.27
C PRO A 11 20.10 50.31 -5.43
N LYS A 12 18.86 50.01 -5.80
CA LYS A 12 18.46 48.67 -6.23
C LYS A 12 19.25 48.35 -7.49
N LEU A 13 20.18 47.39 -7.41
CA LEU A 13 20.74 46.74 -8.60
C LEU A 13 19.57 46.15 -9.42
N PRO A 14 19.61 46.22 -10.76
CA PRO A 14 18.57 45.61 -11.58
C PRO A 14 18.51 44.12 -11.25
N LYS A 15 17.31 43.60 -10.96
CA LYS A 15 17.09 42.15 -10.96
C LYS A 15 17.50 41.68 -12.35
N GLN A 16 18.60 40.94 -12.46
CA GLN A 16 18.86 40.13 -13.63
C GLN A 16 17.66 39.21 -13.77
N GLN A 17 16.81 39.48 -14.77
CA GLN A 17 15.87 38.49 -15.26
C GLN A 17 16.75 37.32 -15.70
N LYS A 18 16.72 36.20 -14.97
CA LYS A 18 17.22 34.93 -15.50
C LYS A 18 16.54 34.78 -16.86
N LYS A 19 17.31 34.85 -17.96
CA LYS A 19 16.80 34.47 -19.27
C LYS A 19 16.22 33.08 -19.07
N GLN A 20 14.91 32.92 -19.28
CA GLN A 20 14.31 31.59 -19.30
C GLN A 20 15.08 30.81 -20.38
N LYS A 21 15.81 29.77 -19.97
CA LYS A 21 16.46 28.83 -20.90
C LYS A 21 15.33 28.32 -21.80
N ILE A 22 15.45 28.56 -23.10
CA ILE A 22 14.45 28.08 -24.06
C ILE A 22 14.67 26.58 -24.14
N LEU A 23 13.69 25.79 -23.70
CA LEU A 23 13.78 24.33 -23.74
C LEU A 23 13.53 23.86 -25.18
N VAL A 24 14.52 23.20 -25.78
CA VAL A 24 14.46 22.72 -27.17
C VAL A 24 14.74 21.24 -27.25
N THR A 25 15.85 20.77 -26.69
CA THR A 25 16.26 19.35 -26.71
C THR A 25 15.59 18.55 -25.59
N ALA A 26 15.60 17.21 -25.67
CA ALA A 26 15.11 16.37 -24.58
C ALA A 26 15.88 16.65 -23.27
N ASP A 27 17.22 16.77 -23.37
CA ASP A 27 18.10 17.12 -22.25
C ASP A 27 17.74 18.45 -21.59
N ASP A 28 17.35 19.47 -22.37
CA ASP A 28 16.90 20.75 -21.80
C ASP A 28 15.66 20.55 -20.91
N PHE A 29 14.71 19.72 -21.35
CA PHE A 29 13.52 19.40 -20.56
C PHE A 29 13.87 18.54 -19.34
N GLN A 30 14.78 17.58 -19.48
CA GLN A 30 15.26 16.75 -18.38
C GLN A 30 15.90 17.61 -17.28
N GLU A 31 16.89 18.44 -17.63
CA GLU A 31 17.58 19.31 -16.66
C GLU A 31 16.61 20.30 -15.98
N ALA A 32 15.65 20.83 -16.72
CA ALA A 32 14.64 21.74 -16.17
C ALA A 32 13.69 21.02 -15.20
N ALA A 33 13.32 19.77 -15.49
CA ALA A 33 12.49 18.95 -14.61
C ALA A 33 13.28 18.57 -13.33
N ASP A 34 14.53 18.13 -13.48
CA ASP A 34 15.42 17.78 -12.37
C ASP A 34 15.59 18.96 -11.38
N ALA A 35 15.71 20.18 -11.89
CA ALA A 35 15.81 21.38 -11.04
C ALA A 35 14.53 21.62 -10.21
N GLU A 36 13.36 21.29 -10.75
CA GLU A 36 12.09 21.37 -10.01
C GLU A 36 11.91 20.18 -9.06
N GLU A 37 12.37 18.97 -9.42
CA GLU A 37 12.42 17.82 -8.51
C GLU A 37 13.32 18.10 -7.30
N GLU A 38 14.53 18.61 -7.52
CA GLU A 38 15.45 19.00 -6.44
C GLU A 38 14.83 20.08 -5.55
N THR A 39 14.11 21.02 -6.17
CA THR A 39 13.33 22.02 -5.43
C THR A 39 12.23 21.34 -4.60
N GLY A 40 11.49 20.40 -5.15
CA GLY A 40 10.49 19.61 -4.44
C GLY A 40 11.07 18.89 -3.23
N GLY A 41 12.20 18.20 -3.42
CA GLY A 41 12.93 17.50 -2.35
C GLY A 41 13.36 18.43 -1.22
N LYS A 42 13.86 19.63 -1.53
CA LYS A 42 14.26 20.64 -0.52
C LYS A 42 13.12 21.06 0.40
N TRP A 43 11.88 21.07 -0.07
CA TRP A 43 10.71 21.49 0.73
C TRP A 43 9.97 20.33 1.39
N ARG A 44 10.37 19.07 1.13
CA ARG A 44 9.66 17.86 1.56
C ARG A 44 9.44 17.79 3.08
N ALA A 45 10.47 18.11 3.87
CA ALA A 45 10.42 18.09 5.34
C ALA A 45 9.78 19.34 5.99
N GLY A 46 9.53 20.40 5.21
CA GLY A 46 9.14 21.72 5.76
C GLY A 46 7.77 22.20 5.30
N ASP A 47 7.57 22.32 3.98
CA ASP A 47 6.33 22.82 3.39
C ASP A 47 5.86 21.82 2.31
N PRO A 48 5.04 20.83 2.71
CA PRO A 48 4.52 19.81 1.80
C PRO A 48 3.75 20.40 0.61
N ALA A 49 3.05 21.53 0.80
CA ALA A 49 2.32 22.18 -0.28
C ALA A 49 3.27 22.80 -1.31
N LYS A 50 4.39 23.40 -0.87
CA LYS A 50 5.41 23.93 -1.77
C LYS A 50 6.20 22.82 -2.45
N SER A 51 6.50 21.75 -1.73
CA SER A 51 7.12 20.54 -2.27
C SER A 51 6.26 19.94 -3.40
N CYS A 52 4.98 19.69 -3.13
CA CYS A 52 4.03 19.18 -4.12
C CYS A 52 3.92 20.08 -5.35
N ARG A 53 3.85 21.40 -5.19
CA ARG A 53 3.81 22.34 -6.33
C ARG A 53 5.09 22.35 -7.18
N ALA A 54 6.24 21.98 -6.63
CA ALA A 54 7.48 21.87 -7.41
C ALA A 54 7.46 20.57 -8.23
N PHE A 55 7.10 19.45 -7.61
CA PHE A 55 6.99 18.18 -8.32
C PHE A 55 5.92 18.19 -9.43
N VAL A 56 4.75 18.80 -9.20
CA VAL A 56 3.74 18.98 -10.26
C VAL A 56 4.29 19.80 -11.43
N ARG A 57 5.13 20.81 -11.16
CA ARG A 57 5.79 21.58 -12.23
C ARG A 57 6.84 20.75 -12.97
N ALA A 58 7.57 19.86 -12.30
CA ALA A 58 8.46 18.92 -12.97
C ALA A 58 7.67 17.98 -13.92
N ILE A 59 6.53 17.44 -13.47
CA ILE A 59 5.62 16.63 -14.32
C ILE A 59 5.13 17.43 -15.54
N GLU A 60 4.78 18.70 -15.37
CA GLU A 60 4.41 19.58 -16.48
C GLU A 60 5.56 19.78 -17.47
N ILE A 61 6.80 19.92 -16.99
CA ILE A 61 7.99 20.03 -17.83
C ILE A 61 8.22 18.75 -18.63
N TYR A 62 8.15 17.57 -17.99
CA TYR A 62 8.22 16.28 -18.69
C TYR A 62 7.13 16.13 -19.75
N ASN A 63 5.88 16.47 -19.42
CA ASN A 63 4.78 16.43 -20.38
C ASN A 63 5.05 17.32 -21.61
N ASN A 64 5.57 18.54 -21.41
CA ASN A 64 5.94 19.42 -22.51
C ASN A 64 7.12 18.87 -23.34
N GLY A 65 8.08 18.21 -22.67
CA GLY A 65 9.19 17.51 -23.32
C GLY A 65 8.68 16.39 -24.23
N LEU A 66 7.83 15.50 -23.72
CA LEU A 66 7.25 14.37 -24.46
C LEU A 66 6.35 14.79 -25.62
N GLN A 67 5.69 15.96 -25.54
CA GLN A 67 4.97 16.52 -26.69
C GLN A 67 5.90 16.86 -27.86
N ARG A 68 7.16 17.21 -27.59
CA ARG A 68 8.16 17.54 -28.60
C ARG A 68 9.03 16.35 -28.98
N HIS A 69 9.31 15.47 -28.03
CA HIS A 69 10.17 14.30 -28.15
C HIS A 69 9.40 13.03 -27.73
N PRO A 70 8.37 12.60 -28.49
CA PRO A 70 7.44 11.53 -28.11
C PRO A 70 8.02 10.12 -28.20
N LYS A 71 9.33 9.98 -28.40
CA LYS A 71 10.04 8.68 -28.39
C LYS A 71 11.17 8.66 -27.38
N ASP A 72 11.31 9.73 -26.59
CA ASP A 72 12.33 9.84 -25.58
C ASP A 72 11.95 8.96 -24.38
N ALA A 73 12.67 7.87 -24.19
CA ALA A 73 12.38 6.89 -23.15
C ALA A 73 12.71 7.43 -21.75
N ASP A 74 13.72 8.30 -21.62
CA ASP A 74 14.16 8.84 -20.34
C ASP A 74 13.15 9.84 -19.79
N LEU A 75 12.68 10.78 -20.62
CA LEU A 75 11.60 11.70 -20.25
C LEU A 75 10.32 10.94 -19.87
N ALA A 76 10.00 9.86 -20.57
CA ALA A 76 8.83 9.03 -20.28
C ALA A 76 8.97 8.30 -18.94
N TYR A 77 10.12 7.66 -18.71
CA TYR A 77 10.41 6.93 -17.49
C TYR A 77 10.45 7.85 -16.27
N ASN A 78 11.17 8.97 -16.33
CA ASN A 78 11.31 9.89 -15.20
C ASN A 78 9.99 10.55 -14.83
N LYS A 79 9.15 10.89 -15.81
CA LYS A 79 7.78 11.34 -15.55
C LYS A 79 6.98 10.30 -14.79
N ALA A 80 6.95 9.06 -15.30
CA ALA A 80 6.18 7.98 -14.71
C ALA A 80 6.64 7.68 -13.28
N ARG A 81 7.96 7.54 -13.08
CA ARG A 81 8.60 7.37 -11.78
C ARG A 81 8.21 8.46 -10.79
N LEU A 82 8.25 9.73 -11.21
CA LEU A 82 7.92 10.86 -10.34
C LEU A 82 6.43 10.87 -9.96
N GLU A 83 5.54 10.58 -10.90
CA GLU A 83 4.10 10.44 -10.62
C GLU A 83 3.86 9.34 -9.59
N PHE A 84 4.51 8.18 -9.72
CA PHE A 84 4.38 7.12 -8.73
C PHE A 84 5.03 7.48 -7.38
N GLU A 85 6.23 8.06 -7.35
CA GLU A 85 6.90 8.48 -6.12
C GLU A 85 6.04 9.44 -5.28
N LEU A 86 5.29 10.33 -5.94
CA LEU A 86 4.38 11.27 -5.27
C LEU A 86 3.17 10.60 -4.65
N SER A 87 2.64 9.54 -5.28
CA SER A 87 1.49 8.81 -4.78
C SER A 87 1.82 8.02 -3.51
N GLN A 88 3.09 7.66 -3.30
CA GLN A 88 3.57 6.92 -2.14
C GLN A 88 3.84 7.80 -0.90
N GLN A 89 3.72 9.13 -0.98
CA GLN A 89 4.08 10.04 0.12
C GLN A 89 2.83 10.66 0.77
N PRO A 90 2.36 10.19 1.94
CA PRO A 90 1.10 10.64 2.54
C PRO A 90 0.98 12.17 2.72
N THR A 91 2.09 12.82 3.08
CA THR A 91 2.13 14.29 3.25
C THR A 91 1.95 15.06 1.95
N LEU A 92 2.33 14.47 0.81
CA LEU A 92 2.18 15.07 -0.52
C LEU A 92 0.86 14.67 -1.17
N VAL A 93 0.40 13.43 -0.94
CA VAL A 93 -0.92 12.94 -1.38
C VAL A 93 -2.04 13.90 -0.95
N ALA A 94 -2.01 14.36 0.30
CA ALA A 94 -2.98 15.33 0.82
C ALA A 94 -2.90 16.74 0.17
N LYS A 95 -1.96 16.96 -0.75
CA LYS A 95 -1.74 18.20 -1.50
C LYS A 95 -1.87 18.02 -3.01
N LEU A 96 -2.17 16.81 -3.48
CA LEU A 96 -2.37 16.54 -4.89
C LEU A 96 -3.55 17.35 -5.46
N PRO A 97 -3.48 17.73 -6.75
CA PRO A 97 -4.53 18.53 -7.39
C PRO A 97 -5.79 17.72 -7.71
N ILE A 98 -5.70 16.38 -7.71
CA ILE A 98 -6.77 15.43 -8.01
C ILE A 98 -6.77 14.31 -6.96
N PRO A 99 -7.88 13.56 -6.80
CA PRO A 99 -7.95 12.40 -5.91
C PRO A 99 -6.84 11.38 -6.19
N LEU A 100 -6.40 10.67 -5.13
CA LEU A 100 -5.29 9.72 -5.22
C LEU A 100 -5.52 8.63 -6.29
N LEU A 101 -6.72 8.06 -6.36
CA LEU A 101 -7.03 7.01 -7.34
C LEU A 101 -6.90 7.53 -8.78
N ASP A 102 -7.40 8.72 -9.06
CA ASP A 102 -7.27 9.36 -10.37
C ASP A 102 -5.79 9.63 -10.71
N PHE A 103 -5.00 10.04 -9.71
CA PHE A 103 -3.57 10.26 -9.85
C PHE A 103 -2.79 8.96 -10.11
N LEU A 104 -3.16 7.86 -9.46
CA LEU A 104 -2.57 6.54 -9.71
C LEU A 104 -2.90 6.03 -11.12
N HIS A 105 -4.13 6.24 -11.62
CA HIS A 105 -4.47 5.91 -13.00
C HIS A 105 -3.70 6.77 -14.02
N GLN A 106 -3.43 8.04 -13.70
CA GLN A 106 -2.54 8.88 -14.49
C GLN A 106 -1.11 8.30 -14.50
N ALA A 107 -0.57 7.93 -13.34
CA ALA A 107 0.75 7.31 -13.23
C ALA A 107 0.83 6.02 -14.04
N LEU A 108 -0.18 5.14 -13.96
CA LEU A 108 -0.26 3.90 -14.74
C LEU A 108 -0.25 4.18 -16.25
N THR A 109 -0.91 5.24 -16.70
CA THR A 109 -0.90 5.64 -18.11
C THR A 109 0.50 6.05 -18.55
N SER A 110 1.22 6.83 -17.73
CA SER A 110 2.61 7.21 -18.01
C SER A 110 3.55 5.99 -17.98
N HIS A 111 3.37 5.06 -17.04
CA HIS A 111 4.15 3.83 -16.95
C HIS A 111 3.94 2.92 -18.17
N ARG A 112 2.68 2.71 -18.61
CA ARG A 112 2.40 1.96 -19.84
C ARG A 112 3.02 2.62 -21.08
N TYR A 113 3.08 3.94 -21.12
CA TYR A 113 3.75 4.66 -22.20
C TYR A 113 5.28 4.49 -22.15
N ALA A 114 5.90 4.56 -20.97
CA ALA A 114 7.33 4.25 -20.80
C ALA A 114 7.64 2.78 -21.21
N LEU A 115 6.76 1.84 -20.84
CA LEU A 115 6.88 0.43 -21.21
C LEU A 115 6.80 0.21 -22.73
N GLN A 116 5.98 0.98 -23.45
CA GLN A 116 5.93 0.92 -24.92
C GLN A 116 7.24 1.39 -25.57
N LEU A 117 7.97 2.31 -24.93
CA LEU A 117 9.24 2.83 -25.44
C LEU A 117 10.42 1.92 -25.06
N ASN A 118 10.36 1.25 -23.91
CA ASN A 118 11.44 0.39 -23.41
C ASN A 118 10.89 -0.85 -22.66
N ALA A 119 10.41 -1.83 -23.43
CA ALA A 119 9.77 -3.05 -22.90
C ALA A 119 10.74 -4.03 -22.21
N GLU A 120 12.04 -3.91 -22.48
CA GLU A 120 13.09 -4.81 -21.96
C GLU A 120 13.74 -4.29 -20.66
N SER A 121 13.32 -3.11 -20.18
CA SER A 121 13.83 -2.53 -18.95
C SER A 121 13.19 -3.18 -17.73
N ALA A 122 14.01 -3.82 -16.89
CA ALA A 122 13.57 -4.43 -15.64
C ALA A 122 12.89 -3.39 -14.72
N ASP A 123 13.43 -2.17 -14.64
CA ASP A 123 12.87 -1.09 -13.83
C ASP A 123 11.49 -0.64 -14.33
N VAL A 124 11.31 -0.55 -15.65
CA VAL A 124 10.03 -0.15 -16.24
C VAL A 124 8.98 -1.23 -16.01
N LEU A 125 9.35 -2.51 -16.17
CA LEU A 125 8.48 -3.66 -15.90
C LEU A 125 8.06 -3.67 -14.42
N PHE A 126 9.03 -3.61 -13.51
CA PHE A 126 8.80 -3.64 -12.06
C PHE A 126 7.90 -2.48 -11.62
N ASN A 127 8.27 -1.23 -11.94
CA ASN A 127 7.52 -0.07 -11.49
C ASN A 127 6.11 -0.01 -12.09
N THR A 128 5.92 -0.47 -13.34
CA THR A 128 4.58 -0.56 -13.93
C THR A 128 3.71 -1.55 -13.15
N ALA A 129 4.25 -2.72 -12.78
CA ALA A 129 3.55 -3.68 -11.95
C ALA A 129 3.23 -3.13 -10.55
N GLN A 130 4.17 -2.41 -9.93
CA GLN A 130 3.93 -1.76 -8.63
C GLN A 130 2.72 -0.82 -8.65
N VAL A 131 2.59 0.01 -9.70
CA VAL A 131 1.44 0.93 -9.80
C VAL A 131 0.11 0.16 -9.88
N MET A 132 0.09 -0.96 -10.63
CA MET A 132 -1.09 -1.83 -10.75
C MET A 132 -1.47 -2.46 -9.40
N ILE A 133 -0.47 -2.94 -8.64
CA ILE A 133 -0.65 -3.48 -7.29
C ILE A 133 -1.21 -2.41 -6.37
N THR A 134 -0.59 -1.22 -6.30
CA THR A 134 -1.04 -0.11 -5.46
C THR A 134 -2.47 0.34 -5.78
N ILE A 135 -2.86 0.40 -7.06
CA ILE A 135 -4.26 0.70 -7.43
C ILE A 135 -5.20 -0.35 -6.86
N SER A 136 -4.83 -1.62 -6.97
CA SER A 136 -5.66 -2.75 -6.54
C SER A 136 -5.78 -2.82 -5.02
N GLU A 137 -4.69 -2.54 -4.29
CA GLU A 137 -4.69 -2.36 -2.83
C GLU A 137 -5.62 -1.22 -2.42
N TYR A 138 -5.44 -0.04 -3.00
CA TYR A 138 -6.26 1.12 -2.67
C TYR A 138 -7.76 0.87 -2.91
N VAL A 139 -8.11 0.28 -4.06
CA VAL A 139 -9.50 -0.07 -4.40
C VAL A 139 -10.08 -1.08 -3.41
N THR A 140 -9.29 -2.07 -3.01
CA THR A 140 -9.70 -3.12 -2.06
C THR A 140 -9.89 -2.54 -0.65
N GLU A 141 -8.92 -1.79 -0.15
CA GLU A 141 -8.97 -1.15 1.17
C GLU A 141 -10.09 -0.10 1.29
N ALA A 142 -10.32 0.67 0.22
CA ALA A 142 -11.39 1.65 0.16
C ALA A 142 -12.78 1.01 -0.02
N GLY A 143 -12.88 -0.30 -0.26
CA GLY A 143 -14.14 -0.99 -0.50
C GLY A 143 -14.83 -0.58 -1.80
N ILE A 144 -14.08 -0.22 -2.85
CA ILE A 144 -14.63 0.24 -4.13
C ILE A 144 -14.97 -0.98 -5.00
N PHE A 145 -16.02 -1.71 -4.60
CA PHE A 145 -16.40 -2.98 -5.24
C PHE A 145 -16.68 -2.88 -6.75
N SER A 146 -17.10 -1.71 -7.25
CA SER A 146 -17.31 -1.50 -8.69
C SER A 146 -16.05 -1.63 -9.53
N ALA A 147 -14.87 -1.46 -8.91
CA ALA A 147 -13.56 -1.56 -9.56
C ALA A 147 -12.85 -2.90 -9.27
N GLN A 148 -13.54 -3.88 -8.66
CA GLN A 148 -12.95 -5.18 -8.35
C GLN A 148 -12.53 -5.96 -9.61
N ALA A 149 -13.36 -5.96 -10.65
CA ALA A 149 -13.04 -6.64 -11.91
C ALA A 149 -11.80 -6.03 -12.58
N ASP A 150 -11.67 -4.70 -12.52
CA ASP A 150 -10.51 -3.98 -13.03
C ASP A 150 -9.26 -4.32 -12.20
N SER A 151 -9.38 -4.43 -10.88
CA SER A 151 -8.28 -4.84 -9.98
C SER A 151 -7.78 -6.24 -10.30
N VAL A 152 -8.69 -7.20 -10.53
CA VAL A 152 -8.32 -8.56 -10.97
C VAL A 152 -7.55 -8.54 -12.29
N ALA A 153 -7.96 -7.71 -13.26
CA ALA A 153 -7.26 -7.57 -14.53
C ALA A 153 -5.86 -6.95 -14.35
N LEU A 154 -5.76 -5.90 -13.54
CA LEU A 154 -4.49 -5.23 -13.23
C LEU A 154 -3.51 -6.16 -12.51
N LEU A 155 -3.96 -6.94 -11.53
CA LEU A 155 -3.10 -7.89 -10.80
C LEU A 155 -2.56 -9.01 -11.70
N ARG A 156 -3.36 -9.50 -12.65
CA ARG A 156 -2.90 -10.49 -13.63
C ARG A 156 -1.85 -9.90 -14.56
N GLU A 157 -2.08 -8.69 -15.08
CA GLU A 157 -1.10 -7.98 -15.90
C GLU A 157 0.19 -7.71 -15.09
N ALA A 158 0.08 -7.31 -13.83
CA ALA A 158 1.22 -7.11 -12.94
C ALA A 158 2.05 -8.39 -12.77
N LEU A 159 1.42 -9.56 -12.61
CA LEU A 159 2.12 -10.84 -12.51
C LEU A 159 2.84 -11.24 -13.80
N GLU A 160 2.27 -10.92 -14.97
CA GLU A 160 2.95 -11.12 -16.25
C GLU A 160 4.19 -10.21 -16.37
N LEU A 161 4.08 -8.94 -15.99
CA LEU A 161 5.19 -7.99 -15.99
C LEU A 161 6.28 -8.37 -14.97
N LEU A 162 5.91 -8.82 -13.77
CA LEU A 162 6.86 -9.27 -12.75
C LEU A 162 7.58 -10.55 -13.15
N SER A 163 6.89 -11.48 -13.83
CA SER A 163 7.53 -12.68 -14.41
C SER A 163 8.55 -12.32 -15.49
N ALA A 164 8.22 -11.36 -16.37
CA ALA A 164 9.16 -10.83 -17.35
C ALA A 164 10.35 -10.10 -16.69
N CYS A 165 10.07 -9.30 -15.65
CA CYS A 165 11.10 -8.62 -14.85
C CYS A 165 12.05 -9.63 -14.21
N PHE A 166 11.53 -10.67 -13.58
CA PHE A 166 12.31 -11.76 -13.00
C PHE A 166 13.25 -12.40 -14.01
N THR A 167 12.71 -12.79 -15.17
CA THR A 167 13.51 -13.41 -16.24
C THR A 167 14.63 -12.48 -16.69
N ARG A 168 14.35 -11.17 -16.81
CA ARG A 168 15.35 -10.18 -17.18
C ARG A 168 16.42 -9.99 -16.10
N GLN A 169 16.02 -9.88 -14.84
CA GLN A 169 16.94 -9.75 -13.70
C GLN A 169 17.84 -10.98 -13.56
N GLU A 170 17.29 -12.19 -13.65
CA GLU A 170 18.07 -13.44 -13.59
C GLU A 170 19.10 -13.51 -14.73
N MET A 171 18.71 -13.18 -15.98
CA MET A 171 19.66 -13.12 -17.10
C MET A 171 20.78 -12.08 -16.86
N LEU A 172 20.44 -10.90 -16.31
CA LEU A 172 21.44 -9.86 -16.03
C LEU A 172 22.43 -10.28 -14.95
N VAL A 173 21.97 -10.99 -13.91
CA VAL A 173 22.84 -11.56 -12.87
C VAL A 173 23.77 -12.62 -13.47
N GLU A 174 23.26 -13.48 -14.35
CA GLU A 174 24.08 -14.48 -15.05
C GLU A 174 25.16 -13.82 -15.93
N GLU A 175 24.79 -12.79 -16.71
CA GLU A 175 25.72 -12.00 -17.52
C GLU A 175 26.79 -11.31 -16.66
N GLN A 176 26.40 -10.71 -15.53
CA GLN A 176 27.30 -10.06 -14.58
C GLN A 176 28.32 -11.05 -13.98
N ASN A 177 27.86 -12.25 -13.62
CA ASN A 177 28.72 -13.30 -13.09
C ASN A 177 29.71 -13.82 -14.13
N ALA A 178 29.26 -14.03 -15.38
CA ALA A 178 30.13 -14.46 -16.47
C ALA A 178 31.23 -13.43 -16.78
N ASN A 179 30.88 -12.15 -16.88
CA ASN A 179 31.82 -11.07 -17.14
C ASN A 179 32.87 -10.92 -16.01
N SER A 180 32.48 -11.17 -14.77
CA SER A 180 33.38 -11.14 -13.61
C SER A 180 34.41 -12.28 -13.65
N MET A 181 34.00 -13.49 -14.04
CA MET A 181 34.90 -14.64 -14.18
C MET A 181 35.90 -14.48 -15.33
N GLU A 182 35.51 -13.82 -16.43
CA GLU A 182 36.42 -13.53 -17.56
C GLU A 182 37.46 -12.46 -17.20
N ALA A 183 37.10 -11.48 -16.38
CA ALA A 183 38.00 -10.43 -15.91
C ALA A 183 39.08 -10.96 -14.93
N GLU A 184 38.74 -11.91 -14.06
CA GLU A 184 39.70 -12.55 -13.14
C GLU A 184 40.68 -13.53 -13.84
N GLY A 185 40.38 -13.94 -15.08
CA GLY A 185 41.27 -14.75 -15.92
C GLY A 185 42.36 -13.95 -16.67
N GLY A 186 42.33 -12.62 -16.60
CA GLY A 186 43.30 -11.72 -17.22
C GLY A 186 44.49 -11.38 -16.32
N VAL A 187 45.68 -11.20 -16.90
CA VAL A 187 46.92 -10.81 -16.18
C VAL A 187 46.68 -9.55 -15.34
N PRO A 188 47.06 -9.49 -14.05
CA PRO A 188 46.69 -8.39 -13.17
C PRO A 188 47.36 -7.09 -13.62
N VAL A 189 46.55 -6.11 -14.01
CA VAL A 189 46.92 -4.69 -14.01
C VAL A 189 46.28 -4.09 -12.76
N GLU A 190 47.11 -3.64 -11.82
CA GLU A 190 46.69 -2.94 -10.60
C GLU A 190 45.73 -1.78 -10.93
N GLN A 191 44.45 -1.95 -10.60
CA GLN A 191 43.50 -0.85 -10.44
C GLN A 191 43.28 -0.62 -8.95
N GLN A 192 43.74 0.54 -8.47
CA GLN A 192 43.41 1.02 -7.13
C GLN A 192 41.92 1.32 -7.03
N ALA A 193 41.24 0.63 -6.11
CA ALA A 193 39.85 0.87 -5.76
C ALA A 193 39.66 2.26 -5.12
N PRO A 194 38.67 3.07 -5.54
CA PRO A 194 38.18 4.18 -4.74
C PRO A 194 37.25 3.66 -3.62
N PRO A 195 37.18 4.37 -2.48
CA PRO A 195 36.44 3.91 -1.30
C PRO A 195 34.92 4.02 -1.49
N ALA A 196 34.20 3.04 -0.95
CA ALA A 196 32.75 3.05 -0.83
C ALA A 196 32.28 4.19 0.09
N ALA A 197 31.49 5.10 -0.45
CA ALA A 197 30.65 6.02 0.31
C ALA A 197 29.20 5.85 -0.19
N PRO A 198 28.19 5.88 0.69
CA PRO A 198 26.80 5.71 0.30
C PRO A 198 26.32 7.01 -0.33
N VAL A 199 25.85 6.96 -1.58
CA VAL A 199 25.24 8.14 -2.20
C VAL A 199 24.04 7.74 -3.05
N ALA A 200 22.93 8.38 -2.72
CA ALA A 200 21.73 8.48 -3.52
C ALA A 200 22.04 8.77 -4.99
N SER A 201 21.30 8.09 -5.87
CA SER A 201 21.34 8.26 -7.31
C SER A 201 21.12 9.72 -7.69
N SER A 202 22.20 10.40 -8.04
CA SER A 202 22.24 11.73 -8.61
C SER A 202 23.38 11.72 -9.61
N SER A 203 23.03 11.65 -10.89
CA SER A 203 23.95 11.81 -12.01
C SER A 203 24.59 13.19 -11.95
N ARG A 204 25.84 13.25 -11.46
CA ARG A 204 26.71 14.42 -11.57
C ARG A 204 27.70 14.19 -12.70
N ALA A 205 27.47 14.82 -13.84
CA ALA A 205 28.54 15.11 -14.79
C ALA A 205 29.20 16.44 -14.38
N ALA A 206 30.52 16.42 -14.18
CA ALA A 206 31.32 17.61 -13.99
C ALA A 206 31.84 18.11 -15.35
N GLU A 207 31.68 19.41 -15.60
CA GLU A 207 32.29 20.14 -16.73
C GLU A 207 33.81 20.27 -16.52
N ASP A 208 34.61 19.97 -17.55
CA ASP A 208 35.50 20.91 -18.25
C ASP A 208 36.50 20.14 -19.14
N ALA A 209 36.33 20.24 -20.47
CA ALA A 209 37.44 20.22 -21.43
C ALA A 209 36.93 20.66 -22.82
N ASP A 210 37.32 21.88 -23.21
CA ASP A 210 37.38 22.30 -24.62
C ASP A 210 38.26 21.32 -25.42
N SER A 211 37.67 20.59 -26.37
CA SER A 211 38.38 20.17 -27.59
C SER A 211 37.39 19.74 -28.66
N GLU A 212 37.33 20.52 -29.74
CA GLU A 212 36.76 20.11 -31.03
C GLU A 212 37.53 18.90 -31.56
N GLY A 213 36.81 17.80 -31.81
CA GLY A 213 37.34 16.58 -32.42
C GLY A 213 36.26 15.50 -32.49
N GLU A 214 35.74 15.28 -33.70
CA GLU A 214 34.82 14.18 -34.02
C GLU A 214 35.52 12.83 -33.79
N GLU A 215 35.22 12.15 -32.68
CA GLU A 215 35.35 10.70 -32.55
C GLU A 215 34.05 10.17 -31.93
N GLU A 216 33.38 9.26 -32.65
CA GLU A 216 32.23 8.50 -32.16
C GLU A 216 32.68 7.65 -30.96
N GLY A 217 32.57 8.24 -29.76
CA GLY A 217 32.71 7.52 -28.51
C GLY A 217 31.51 6.59 -28.34
N GLU A 218 31.77 5.30 -28.35
CA GLU A 218 30.85 4.26 -27.91
C GLU A 218 30.46 4.55 -26.46
N TYR A 219 29.30 5.19 -26.25
CA TYR A 219 28.74 5.43 -24.93
C TYR A 219 28.38 4.08 -24.33
N VAL A 220 29.26 3.53 -23.48
CA VAL A 220 28.94 2.39 -22.63
C VAL A 220 27.84 2.83 -21.69
N SER A 221 26.59 2.45 -21.97
CA SER A 221 25.50 2.60 -21.01
C SER A 221 25.86 1.76 -19.79
N VAL A 222 26.14 2.42 -18.66
CA VAL A 222 26.34 1.73 -17.39
C VAL A 222 24.99 1.17 -16.97
N GLN A 223 24.69 -0.05 -17.40
CA GLN A 223 23.51 -0.76 -16.95
C GLN A 223 23.61 -0.96 -15.44
N ALA A 224 22.57 -0.56 -14.71
CA ALA A 224 22.54 -0.71 -13.26
C ALA A 224 22.78 -2.18 -12.89
N TYR A 225 23.64 -2.40 -11.90
CA TYR A 225 23.97 -3.73 -11.41
C TYR A 225 22.75 -4.32 -10.71
N ILE A 226 22.39 -5.57 -11.02
CA ILE A 226 21.24 -6.24 -10.42
C ILE A 226 21.75 -7.02 -9.22
N THR A 227 21.13 -6.78 -8.07
CA THR A 227 21.51 -7.37 -6.79
C THR A 227 20.51 -8.47 -6.39
N PRO A 228 20.89 -9.35 -5.43
CA PRO A 228 19.93 -10.27 -4.84
C PRO A 228 18.74 -9.57 -4.17
N SER A 229 18.91 -8.33 -3.71
CA SER A 229 17.84 -7.50 -3.16
C SER A 229 16.81 -7.13 -4.23
N ASP A 230 17.24 -6.79 -5.45
CA ASP A 230 16.31 -6.50 -6.56
C ASP A 230 15.46 -7.73 -6.93
N LEU A 231 16.05 -8.93 -6.88
CA LEU A 231 15.32 -10.19 -7.07
C LEU A 231 14.34 -10.48 -5.93
N LEU A 232 14.73 -10.16 -4.69
CA LEU A 232 13.87 -10.27 -3.51
C LEU A 232 12.67 -9.31 -3.63
N ASP A 233 12.87 -8.06 -4.04
CA ASP A 233 11.80 -7.07 -4.21
C ASP A 233 10.79 -7.51 -5.27
N THR A 234 11.25 -8.06 -6.40
CA THR A 234 10.36 -8.64 -7.42
C THR A 234 9.59 -9.86 -6.88
N ALA A 235 10.22 -10.68 -6.03
CA ALA A 235 9.59 -11.84 -5.40
C ALA A 235 8.48 -11.44 -4.43
N ARG A 236 8.77 -10.48 -3.55
CA ARG A 236 7.83 -9.93 -2.59
C ARG A 236 6.65 -9.26 -3.29
N SER A 237 6.93 -8.47 -4.32
CA SER A 237 5.91 -7.82 -5.14
C SER A 237 4.98 -8.83 -5.84
N SER A 238 5.55 -9.92 -6.33
CA SER A 238 4.78 -11.03 -6.91
C SER A 238 3.91 -11.71 -5.86
N LEU A 239 4.43 -11.89 -4.64
CA LEU A 239 3.70 -12.46 -3.52
C LEU A 239 2.54 -11.56 -3.08
N THR A 240 2.75 -10.25 -2.99
CA THR A 240 1.69 -9.27 -2.71
C THR A 240 0.58 -9.32 -3.76
N ALA A 241 0.96 -9.29 -5.05
CA ALA A 241 0.00 -9.38 -6.15
C ALA A 241 -0.80 -10.70 -6.12
N LEU A 242 -0.15 -11.83 -5.84
CA LEU A 242 -0.81 -13.12 -5.69
C LEU A 242 -1.75 -13.16 -4.50
N THR A 243 -1.34 -12.64 -3.35
CA THR A 243 -2.15 -12.58 -2.13
C THR A 243 -3.44 -11.80 -2.38
N LEU A 244 -3.34 -10.61 -2.98
CA LEU A 244 -4.51 -9.81 -3.37
C LEU A 244 -5.36 -10.51 -4.42
N LEU A 245 -4.76 -11.14 -5.42
CA LEU A 245 -5.51 -11.82 -6.47
C LEU A 245 -6.30 -13.00 -5.89
N ILE A 246 -5.71 -13.78 -4.98
CA ILE A 246 -6.37 -14.91 -4.32
C ILE A 246 -7.61 -14.48 -3.53
N THR A 247 -7.59 -13.31 -2.89
CA THR A 247 -8.76 -12.82 -2.13
C THR A 247 -9.89 -12.35 -3.02
N LEU A 248 -9.58 -11.84 -4.22
CA LEU A 248 -10.54 -11.26 -5.16
C LEU A 248 -11.07 -12.23 -6.23
N GLU A 249 -10.31 -13.29 -6.54
CA GLU A 249 -10.57 -14.23 -7.62
C GLU A 249 -11.67 -15.24 -7.28
N ASP A 250 -12.31 -15.81 -8.32
CA ASP A 250 -13.17 -16.97 -8.11
C ASP A 250 -12.36 -18.14 -7.51
N PRO A 251 -12.86 -18.80 -6.44
CA PRO A 251 -12.10 -19.84 -5.77
C PRO A 251 -11.64 -20.98 -6.69
N SER A 252 -12.35 -21.27 -7.78
CA SER A 252 -11.95 -22.30 -8.76
C SER A 252 -10.65 -21.98 -9.50
N ASN A 253 -10.25 -20.72 -9.58
CA ASN A 253 -9.03 -20.25 -10.24
C ASN A 253 -7.84 -20.10 -9.27
N VAL A 254 -8.01 -20.37 -7.97
CA VAL A 254 -6.96 -20.16 -6.96
C VAL A 254 -5.84 -21.19 -7.08
N SER A 255 -6.10 -22.42 -7.53
CA SER A 255 -5.09 -23.50 -7.48
C SER A 255 -3.79 -23.19 -8.27
N PRO A 256 -3.83 -22.65 -9.51
CA PRO A 256 -2.62 -22.21 -10.20
C PRO A 256 -1.87 -21.10 -9.45
N LEU A 257 -2.59 -20.10 -8.93
CA LEU A 257 -2.02 -18.97 -8.18
C LEU A 257 -1.33 -19.44 -6.89
N ALA A 258 -1.98 -20.35 -6.17
CA ALA A 258 -1.44 -20.96 -4.97
C ALA A 258 -0.10 -21.66 -5.25
N LYS A 259 0.02 -22.40 -6.35
CA LYS A 259 1.27 -23.07 -6.72
C LYS A 259 2.39 -22.06 -7.00
N MET A 260 2.09 -20.96 -7.69
CA MET A 260 3.06 -19.90 -7.94
C MET A 260 3.55 -19.28 -6.62
N GLY A 261 2.64 -18.91 -5.73
CA GLY A 261 2.99 -18.31 -4.45
C GLY A 261 3.73 -19.27 -3.52
N ILE A 262 3.37 -20.57 -3.50
CA ILE A 262 4.12 -21.60 -2.75
C ILE A 262 5.57 -21.69 -3.22
N THR A 263 5.82 -21.71 -4.53
CA THR A 263 7.19 -21.69 -5.08
C THR A 263 7.95 -20.43 -4.65
N LEU A 264 7.29 -19.28 -4.58
CA LEU A 264 7.92 -18.05 -4.10
C LEU A 264 8.32 -18.16 -2.62
N VAL A 265 7.40 -18.57 -1.75
CA VAL A 265 7.63 -18.57 -0.29
C VAL A 265 8.51 -19.71 0.20
N GLU A 266 8.49 -20.88 -0.45
CA GLU A 266 9.27 -22.05 -0.02
C GLU A 266 10.65 -22.14 -0.70
N ASP A 267 10.79 -21.62 -1.93
CA ASP A 267 12.03 -21.77 -2.71
C ASP A 267 12.73 -20.42 -2.99
N LYS A 268 12.09 -19.53 -3.75
CA LYS A 268 12.76 -18.34 -4.31
C LYS A 268 13.12 -17.29 -3.25
N ILE A 269 12.18 -16.91 -2.40
CA ILE A 269 12.39 -15.88 -1.36
C ILE A 269 13.49 -16.33 -0.37
N PRO A 270 13.46 -17.56 0.21
CA PRO A 270 14.55 -18.04 1.05
C PRO A 270 15.90 -18.07 0.33
N GLN A 271 15.92 -18.45 -0.95
CA GLN A 271 17.13 -18.44 -1.77
C GLN A 271 17.72 -17.02 -1.88
N TYR A 272 16.92 -16.00 -2.18
CA TYR A 272 17.41 -14.61 -2.32
C TYR A 272 17.80 -14.01 -0.97
N LEU A 273 17.02 -14.26 0.10
CA LEU A 273 17.38 -13.87 1.46
C LEU A 273 18.75 -14.41 1.89
N SER A 274 19.09 -15.63 1.49
CA SER A 274 20.40 -16.22 1.82
C SER A 274 21.59 -15.52 1.15
N GLN A 275 21.34 -14.74 0.08
CA GLN A 275 22.35 -14.08 -0.75
C GLN A 275 22.53 -12.59 -0.41
N ILE A 276 21.58 -11.96 0.28
CA ILE A 276 21.74 -10.58 0.78
C ILE A 276 22.60 -10.54 2.05
N GLU A 277 23.18 -9.37 2.34
CA GLU A 277 24.06 -9.17 3.48
C GLU A 277 23.32 -9.34 4.82
N ALA A 278 24.01 -9.84 5.85
CA ALA A 278 23.37 -10.20 7.12
C ALA A 278 22.63 -9.03 7.82
N ALA A 279 23.12 -7.79 7.64
CA ALA A 279 22.51 -6.60 8.21
C ALA A 279 21.20 -6.22 7.49
N GLU A 280 21.17 -6.35 6.17
CA GLU A 280 20.00 -6.14 5.33
C GLU A 280 18.98 -7.26 5.54
N ARG A 281 19.44 -8.51 5.56
CA ARG A 281 18.61 -9.69 5.88
C ARG A 281 17.85 -9.55 7.20
N ALA A 282 18.50 -9.04 8.24
CA ALA A 282 17.86 -8.84 9.54
C ALA A 282 16.76 -7.75 9.51
N GLN A 283 16.77 -6.86 8.51
CA GLN A 283 15.74 -5.86 8.28
C GLN A 283 14.59 -6.42 7.42
N GLU A 284 14.91 -7.23 6.42
CA GLU A 284 13.94 -7.82 5.49
C GLU A 284 13.17 -9.02 6.07
N GLU A 285 13.83 -9.88 6.86
CA GLU A 285 13.24 -11.12 7.38
C GLU A 285 11.89 -10.94 8.10
N PRO A 286 11.70 -9.94 8.98
CA PRO A 286 10.41 -9.72 9.63
C PRO A 286 9.28 -9.40 8.67
N GLU A 287 9.53 -8.57 7.64
CA GLU A 287 8.53 -8.17 6.66
C GLU A 287 8.18 -9.34 5.74
N VAL A 288 9.19 -10.04 5.23
CA VAL A 288 9.02 -11.25 4.41
C VAL A 288 8.24 -12.33 5.17
N ALA A 289 8.52 -12.52 6.46
CA ALA A 289 7.80 -13.50 7.27
C ALA A 289 6.32 -13.12 7.45
N LEU A 290 6.01 -11.82 7.54
CA LEU A 290 4.63 -11.33 7.60
C LEU A 290 3.90 -11.51 6.26
N GLU A 291 4.52 -11.14 5.13
CA GLU A 291 3.96 -11.32 3.78
C GLU A 291 3.66 -12.80 3.49
N ARG A 292 4.54 -13.70 3.92
CA ARG A 292 4.30 -15.14 3.85
C ARG A 292 3.09 -15.58 4.67
N ALA A 293 2.93 -15.04 5.89
CA ALA A 293 1.77 -15.36 6.73
C ALA A 293 0.46 -14.85 6.12
N GLU A 294 0.47 -13.65 5.52
CA GLU A 294 -0.66 -13.07 4.79
C GLU A 294 -1.06 -13.93 3.59
N PHE A 295 -0.08 -14.37 2.79
CA PHE A 295 -0.33 -15.28 1.68
C PHE A 295 -1.00 -16.60 2.13
N HIS A 296 -0.50 -17.21 3.20
CA HIS A 296 -1.12 -18.43 3.74
C HIS A 296 -2.51 -18.18 4.36
N ALA A 297 -2.75 -16.99 4.93
CA ALA A 297 -4.06 -16.59 5.42
C ALA A 297 -5.07 -16.50 4.26
N ALA A 298 -4.70 -15.83 3.16
CA ALA A 298 -5.53 -15.74 1.96
C ALA A 298 -5.85 -17.12 1.36
N LEU A 299 -4.86 -18.01 1.25
CA LEU A 299 -5.09 -19.39 0.81
C LEU A 299 -6.03 -20.16 1.72
N THR A 300 -5.89 -19.98 3.03
CA THR A 300 -6.71 -20.65 4.04
C THR A 300 -8.18 -20.24 3.94
N VAL A 301 -8.44 -18.96 3.65
CA VAL A 301 -9.78 -18.43 3.39
C VAL A 301 -10.33 -18.96 2.07
N ALA A 302 -9.51 -19.01 1.01
CA ALA A 302 -9.91 -19.57 -0.28
C ALA A 302 -10.31 -21.05 -0.19
N ASP A 303 -9.52 -21.86 0.53
CA ASP A 303 -9.82 -23.28 0.77
C ASP A 303 -11.14 -23.48 1.52
N LEU A 304 -11.44 -22.59 2.49
CA LEU A 304 -12.73 -22.61 3.18
C LEU A 304 -13.89 -22.28 2.24
N LYS A 305 -13.73 -21.28 1.37
CA LYS A 305 -14.73 -20.92 0.33
C LYS A 305 -14.96 -22.07 -0.66
N LEU A 306 -13.92 -22.83 -0.99
CA LEU A 306 -13.97 -24.03 -1.84
C LEU A 306 -14.59 -25.25 -1.13
N GLY A 307 -14.71 -25.22 0.19
CA GLY A 307 -15.11 -26.38 0.99
C GLY A 307 -14.05 -27.49 1.05
N THR A 308 -12.79 -27.18 0.73
CA THR A 308 -11.64 -28.11 0.85
C THR A 308 -11.07 -28.17 2.27
N ALA A 309 -11.44 -27.22 3.13
CA ALA A 309 -11.09 -27.16 4.54
C ALA A 309 -12.32 -26.81 5.41
N THR A 310 -12.34 -27.28 6.67
CA THR A 310 -13.32 -26.83 7.66
C THR A 310 -12.85 -25.56 8.37
N ALA A 311 -13.75 -24.82 9.02
CA ALA A 311 -13.38 -23.63 9.81
C ALA A 311 -12.32 -23.92 10.89
N ASN A 312 -12.31 -25.13 11.47
CA ASN A 312 -11.31 -25.53 12.46
C ASN A 312 -9.95 -25.83 11.81
N ASP A 313 -9.94 -26.51 10.65
CA ASP A 313 -8.71 -26.75 9.89
C ASP A 313 -8.08 -25.43 9.45
N SER A 314 -8.92 -24.51 8.94
CA SER A 314 -8.50 -23.17 8.55
C SER A 314 -7.94 -22.37 9.74
N LEU A 315 -8.59 -22.41 10.90
CA LEU A 315 -8.06 -21.75 12.10
C LEU A 315 -6.69 -22.31 12.51
N SER A 316 -6.50 -23.63 12.46
CA SER A 316 -5.23 -24.27 12.79
C SER A 316 -4.11 -23.85 11.82
N ARG A 317 -4.40 -23.82 10.52
CA ARG A 317 -3.43 -23.37 9.51
C ARG A 317 -3.06 -21.90 9.68
N LEU A 318 -4.06 -21.06 9.94
CA LEU A 318 -3.85 -19.64 10.21
C LEU A 318 -2.99 -19.43 11.47
N GLN A 319 -3.25 -20.16 12.55
CA GLN A 319 -2.42 -20.12 13.76
C GLN A 319 -0.96 -20.52 13.48
N GLN A 320 -0.75 -21.57 12.68
CA GLN A 320 0.59 -22.03 12.30
C GLN A 320 1.34 -20.98 11.47
N ALA A 321 0.65 -20.27 10.57
CA ALA A 321 1.26 -19.22 9.74
C ALA A 321 1.80 -18.04 10.58
N PHE A 322 1.12 -17.69 11.67
CA PHE A 322 1.50 -16.58 12.56
C PHE A 322 2.33 -17.00 13.79
N GLU A 323 2.48 -18.31 14.07
CA GLU A 323 3.30 -18.83 15.18
C GLU A 323 4.75 -18.31 15.21
N PRO A 324 5.49 -18.22 14.08
CA PRO A 324 6.87 -17.74 14.10
C PRO A 324 7.01 -16.22 14.27
N LEU A 325 5.90 -15.46 14.22
CA LEU A 325 5.92 -13.99 14.24
C LEU A 325 5.74 -13.43 15.65
N ASP A 326 6.30 -12.23 15.89
CA ASP A 326 6.12 -11.54 17.16
C ASP A 326 4.72 -10.91 17.28
N THR A 327 3.78 -11.68 17.80
CA THR A 327 2.40 -11.25 18.09
C THR A 327 2.27 -10.45 19.40
N THR A 328 3.37 -10.04 20.02
CA THR A 328 3.37 -9.36 21.33
C THR A 328 3.85 -7.92 21.28
N THR A 329 4.82 -7.60 20.43
CA THR A 329 5.36 -6.23 20.34
C THR A 329 5.27 -5.63 18.94
N ASN A 330 5.22 -6.44 17.88
CA ASN A 330 5.07 -5.96 16.51
C ASN A 330 3.61 -5.66 16.18
N VAL A 331 3.29 -4.37 16.02
CA VAL A 331 1.92 -3.89 15.77
C VAL A 331 1.39 -4.38 14.43
N ALA A 332 2.20 -4.38 13.37
CA ALA A 332 1.80 -4.86 12.05
C ALA A 332 1.33 -6.33 12.14
N VAL A 333 2.17 -7.20 12.74
CA VAL A 333 1.84 -8.61 12.95
C VAL A 333 0.53 -8.78 13.73
N MET A 334 0.35 -8.03 14.81
CA MET A 334 -0.86 -8.12 15.64
C MET A 334 -2.12 -7.70 14.88
N CYS A 335 -2.04 -6.62 14.11
CA CYS A 335 -3.14 -6.12 13.29
C CYS A 335 -3.47 -7.09 12.16
N THR A 336 -2.50 -7.47 11.33
CA THR A 336 -2.68 -8.42 10.24
C THR A 336 -3.24 -9.75 10.73
N TYR A 337 -2.75 -10.26 11.87
CA TYR A 337 -3.27 -11.50 12.42
C TYR A 337 -4.73 -11.36 12.87
N ALA A 338 -5.07 -10.25 13.51
CA ALA A 338 -6.44 -9.96 13.90
C ALA A 338 -7.37 -9.80 12.69
N ASP A 339 -6.94 -9.09 11.65
CA ASP A 339 -7.68 -8.92 10.39
C ASP A 339 -7.92 -10.29 9.72
N SER A 340 -6.90 -11.15 9.66
CA SER A 340 -7.02 -12.51 9.12
C SER A 340 -7.99 -13.39 9.92
N LEU A 341 -8.03 -13.25 11.25
CA LEU A 341 -8.99 -13.96 12.11
C LEU A 341 -10.43 -13.46 11.89
N VAL A 342 -10.60 -12.16 11.63
CA VAL A 342 -11.89 -11.56 11.28
C VAL A 342 -12.37 -12.08 9.93
N GLU A 343 -11.53 -12.06 8.90
CA GLU A 343 -11.87 -12.55 7.55
C GLU A 343 -12.22 -14.05 7.55
N LEU A 344 -11.45 -14.85 8.28
CA LEU A 344 -11.77 -16.26 8.47
C LEU A 344 -13.15 -16.44 9.12
N THR A 345 -13.48 -15.62 10.11
CA THR A 345 -14.74 -15.72 10.83
C THR A 345 -15.92 -15.31 9.97
N THR A 346 -15.85 -14.19 9.26
CA THR A 346 -16.92 -13.73 8.35
C THR A 346 -17.13 -14.75 7.23
N THR A 347 -16.05 -15.30 6.67
CA THR A 347 -16.12 -16.39 5.69
C THR A 347 -16.79 -17.64 6.29
N ALA A 348 -16.35 -18.10 7.46
CA ALA A 348 -16.93 -19.28 8.10
C ALA A 348 -18.42 -19.12 8.43
N GLN A 349 -18.88 -17.92 8.78
CA GLN A 349 -20.29 -17.64 9.01
C GLN A 349 -21.12 -17.75 7.72
N ASN A 350 -20.58 -17.33 6.58
CA ASN A 350 -21.27 -17.39 5.29
C ASN A 350 -21.36 -18.81 4.73
N PHE A 351 -20.35 -19.66 4.96
CA PHE A 351 -20.26 -21.01 4.38
C PHE A 351 -20.56 -22.15 5.38
N SER A 352 -20.52 -21.91 6.69
CA SER A 352 -20.74 -22.92 7.75
C SER A 352 -21.33 -22.35 9.05
N PRO A 353 -22.47 -21.61 8.99
CA PRO A 353 -22.96 -20.78 10.11
C PRO A 353 -23.24 -21.55 11.41
N SER A 354 -23.86 -22.73 11.34
CA SER A 354 -24.34 -23.43 12.54
C SER A 354 -23.27 -24.27 13.24
N SER A 355 -22.29 -24.80 12.50
CA SER A 355 -21.20 -25.62 13.07
C SER A 355 -20.02 -24.79 13.55
N ALA A 356 -19.84 -23.56 13.01
CA ALA A 356 -18.69 -22.73 13.30
C ALA A 356 -18.89 -21.72 14.45
N ALA A 357 -20.11 -21.49 14.93
CA ALA A 357 -20.43 -20.38 15.84
C ALA A 357 -19.54 -20.29 17.10
N THR A 358 -19.27 -21.42 17.76
CA THR A 358 -18.40 -21.44 18.95
C THR A 358 -16.95 -21.10 18.60
N THR A 359 -16.44 -21.67 17.50
CA THR A 359 -15.11 -21.36 16.96
C THR A 359 -15.03 -19.87 16.61
N CYS A 360 -15.97 -19.36 15.81
CA CYS A 360 -16.07 -17.95 15.42
C CYS A 360 -16.07 -17.01 16.64
N TRP A 361 -16.82 -17.33 17.69
CA TRP A 361 -16.84 -16.53 18.91
C TRP A 361 -15.45 -16.46 19.57
N SER A 362 -14.76 -17.59 19.70
CA SER A 362 -13.41 -17.64 20.28
C SER A 362 -12.37 -16.94 19.41
N THR A 363 -12.47 -17.09 18.08
CA THR A 363 -11.62 -16.45 17.07
C THR A 363 -11.74 -14.93 17.12
N LEU A 364 -12.97 -14.39 17.14
CA LEU A 364 -13.21 -12.95 17.27
C LEU A 364 -12.75 -12.40 18.63
N SER A 365 -12.87 -13.19 19.70
CA SER A 365 -12.35 -12.79 21.01
C SER A 365 -10.82 -12.65 20.97
N LYS A 366 -10.13 -13.56 20.28
CA LYS A 366 -8.68 -13.47 20.06
C LYS A 366 -8.28 -12.28 19.19
N ALA A 367 -9.02 -11.99 18.12
CA ALA A 367 -8.81 -10.80 17.30
C ALA A 367 -8.95 -9.52 18.15
N GLN A 368 -9.97 -9.45 19.00
CA GLN A 368 -10.17 -8.32 19.92
C GLN A 368 -9.00 -8.14 20.89
N ASP A 369 -8.46 -9.24 21.43
CA ASP A 369 -7.31 -9.21 22.34
C ASP A 369 -6.05 -8.70 21.64
N LEU A 370 -5.82 -9.10 20.39
CA LEU A 370 -4.69 -8.63 19.57
C LEU A 370 -4.79 -7.13 19.31
N TYR A 371 -5.92 -6.62 18.83
CA TYR A 371 -6.11 -5.18 18.66
C TYR A 371 -6.00 -4.41 19.98
N ALA A 372 -6.55 -4.95 21.07
CA ALA A 372 -6.45 -4.31 22.39
C ALA A 372 -5.01 -4.25 22.90
N ALA A 373 -4.17 -5.21 22.54
CA ALA A 373 -2.75 -5.20 22.86
C ALA A 373 -1.97 -4.25 21.91
N ALA A 374 -2.29 -4.21 20.62
CA ALA A 374 -1.69 -3.29 19.64
C ALA A 374 -1.85 -1.81 20.06
N VAL A 375 -3.05 -1.40 20.54
CA VAL A 375 -3.30 -0.03 21.01
C VAL A 375 -2.47 0.38 22.23
N LYS A 376 -1.90 -0.59 22.97
CA LYS A 376 -1.04 -0.31 24.14
C LYS A 376 0.41 -0.04 23.74
N ILE A 377 0.81 -0.39 22.52
CA ILE A 377 2.12 -0.05 21.97
C ILE A 377 2.15 1.45 21.65
N ASN A 378 3.30 2.10 21.85
CA ASN A 378 3.44 3.56 21.81
C ASN A 378 4.52 4.06 20.83
N ASP A 379 4.93 3.23 19.88
CA ASP A 379 5.84 3.63 18.80
C ASP A 379 5.13 4.48 17.72
N ALA A 380 5.86 4.82 16.65
CA ALA A 380 5.33 5.64 15.55
C ALA A 380 4.27 4.89 14.73
N GLU A 381 4.46 3.60 14.49
CA GLU A 381 3.54 2.78 13.70
C GLU A 381 2.21 2.57 14.44
N ALA A 382 2.26 2.22 15.73
CA ALA A 382 1.10 2.10 16.62
C ALA A 382 0.25 3.37 16.62
N LYS A 383 0.90 4.54 16.61
CA LYS A 383 0.22 5.83 16.55
C LYS A 383 -0.44 6.05 15.20
N ALA A 384 0.25 5.74 14.10
CA ALA A 384 -0.28 5.90 12.75
C ALA A 384 -1.50 4.99 12.49
N ARG A 385 -1.50 3.76 13.03
CA ARG A 385 -2.61 2.81 12.87
C ARG A 385 -3.73 2.98 13.89
N LYS A 386 -3.56 3.85 14.90
CA LYS A 386 -4.43 3.86 16.09
C LYS A 386 -5.91 4.07 15.76
N ALA A 387 -6.23 5.02 14.88
CA ALA A 387 -7.61 5.30 14.49
C ALA A 387 -8.28 4.06 13.86
N ARG A 388 -7.60 3.42 12.90
CA ARG A 388 -8.02 2.18 12.25
C ARG A 388 -8.18 1.02 13.23
N VAL A 389 -7.25 0.84 14.16
CA VAL A 389 -7.40 -0.23 15.17
C VAL A 389 -8.63 -0.01 16.06
N TYR A 390 -8.99 1.23 16.39
CA TYR A 390 -10.26 1.50 17.09
C TYR A 390 -11.48 1.21 16.22
N GLU A 391 -11.43 1.49 14.91
CA GLU A 391 -12.48 1.12 13.96
C GLU A 391 -12.67 -0.42 13.94
N SER A 392 -11.59 -1.19 13.71
CA SER A 392 -11.63 -2.65 13.68
C SER A 392 -12.12 -3.26 15.00
N ARG A 393 -11.77 -2.67 16.14
CA ARG A 393 -12.31 -3.09 17.46
C ARG A 393 -13.81 -2.87 17.58
N GLY A 394 -14.34 -1.83 16.94
CA GLY A 394 -15.78 -1.61 16.84
C GLY A 394 -16.44 -2.71 16.01
N ASP A 395 -15.85 -3.02 14.86
CA ASP A 395 -16.32 -4.04 13.92
C ASP A 395 -16.34 -5.43 14.56
N VAL A 396 -15.28 -5.82 15.28
CA VAL A 396 -15.23 -7.09 16.02
C VAL A 396 -16.33 -7.22 17.07
N GLU A 397 -16.62 -6.14 17.81
CA GLU A 397 -17.71 -6.17 18.79
C GLU A 397 -19.08 -6.28 18.12
N LEU A 398 -19.29 -5.68 16.93
CA LEU A 398 -20.50 -5.89 16.13
C LEU A 398 -20.63 -7.33 15.62
N LEU A 399 -19.56 -7.93 15.10
CA LEU A 399 -19.56 -9.33 14.67
C LEU A 399 -19.90 -10.28 15.83
N ARG A 400 -19.33 -10.01 17.01
CA ARG A 400 -19.65 -10.77 18.23
C ARG A 400 -21.09 -10.52 18.67
N PHE A 401 -21.59 -9.28 18.56
CA PHE A 401 -22.98 -8.96 18.85
C PHE A 401 -23.93 -9.77 17.96
N ASN A 402 -23.68 -9.80 16.65
CA ASN A 402 -24.49 -10.56 15.68
C ASN A 402 -24.52 -12.05 16.04
N LEU A 403 -23.38 -12.65 16.35
CA LEU A 403 -23.31 -14.03 16.85
C LEU A 403 -24.14 -14.24 18.13
N ALA A 404 -23.99 -13.35 19.11
CA ALA A 404 -24.68 -13.45 20.40
C ALA A 404 -26.20 -13.28 20.29
N THR A 405 -26.69 -12.55 19.28
CA THR A 405 -28.12 -12.34 19.03
C THR A 405 -28.72 -13.34 18.05
N THR A 406 -27.92 -14.16 17.37
CA THR A 406 -28.40 -15.13 16.40
C THR A 406 -28.98 -16.36 17.11
N PRO A 407 -30.30 -16.58 17.10
CA PRO A 407 -30.93 -17.66 17.90
C PRO A 407 -30.49 -19.07 17.46
N ALA A 408 -30.14 -19.24 16.18
CA ALA A 408 -29.74 -20.50 15.59
C ALA A 408 -28.25 -20.86 15.80
N ALA A 409 -27.45 -19.97 16.41
CA ALA A 409 -26.00 -20.15 16.55
C ALA A 409 -25.58 -21.19 17.60
N GLY A 410 -26.51 -21.69 18.43
CA GLY A 410 -26.21 -22.72 19.45
C GLY A 410 -25.25 -22.27 20.55
N LEU A 411 -25.03 -20.95 20.70
CA LEU A 411 -24.13 -20.39 21.70
C LEU A 411 -24.72 -20.45 23.12
N SER A 412 -23.83 -20.46 24.12
CA SER A 412 -24.25 -20.50 25.52
C SER A 412 -25.09 -19.28 25.93
N ALA A 413 -26.01 -19.46 26.89
CA ALA A 413 -26.81 -18.37 27.43
C ALA A 413 -25.98 -17.23 28.04
N ALA A 414 -24.76 -17.53 28.51
CA ALA A 414 -23.83 -16.51 29.01
C ALA A 414 -23.34 -15.58 27.88
N ILE A 415 -23.02 -16.16 26.71
CA ILE A 415 -22.63 -15.39 25.52
C ILE A 415 -23.80 -14.54 25.04
N GLN A 416 -25.00 -15.11 24.94
CA GLN A 416 -26.20 -14.36 24.51
C GLN A 416 -26.48 -13.15 25.43
N LYS A 417 -26.30 -13.30 26.74
CA LYS A 417 -26.44 -12.21 27.72
C LYS A 417 -25.39 -11.10 27.60
N SER A 418 -24.32 -11.31 26.84
CA SER A 418 -23.29 -10.29 26.61
C SER A 418 -23.67 -9.26 25.53
N ALA A 419 -24.69 -9.53 24.71
CA ALA A 419 -25.08 -8.67 23.58
C ALA A 419 -25.23 -7.17 23.93
N PRO A 420 -25.90 -6.75 25.04
CA PRO A 420 -25.97 -5.34 25.40
C PRO A 420 -24.61 -4.70 25.70
N THR A 421 -23.65 -5.47 26.20
CA THR A 421 -22.29 -4.96 26.49
C THR A 421 -21.50 -4.80 25.19
N LEU A 422 -21.59 -5.77 24.28
CA LEU A 422 -20.88 -5.77 23.00
C LEU A 422 -21.28 -4.55 22.15
N ILE A 423 -22.58 -4.28 22.02
CA ILE A 423 -23.04 -3.14 21.20
C ILE A 423 -22.61 -1.79 21.78
N LYS A 424 -22.56 -1.67 23.11
CA LYS A 424 -22.06 -0.48 23.80
C LYS A 424 -20.55 -0.30 23.67
N ASN A 425 -19.80 -1.41 23.65
CA ASN A 425 -18.37 -1.40 23.36
C ASN A 425 -18.13 -0.92 21.92
N ALA A 426 -18.87 -1.44 20.94
CA ALA A 426 -18.76 -1.03 19.54
C ALA A 426 -18.93 0.49 19.37
N GLN A 427 -19.98 1.06 19.97
CA GLN A 427 -20.19 2.51 19.98
C GLN A 427 -19.03 3.29 20.61
N THR A 428 -18.46 2.77 21.70
CA THR A 428 -17.31 3.39 22.39
C THR A 428 -16.08 3.40 21.49
N TYR A 429 -15.82 2.30 20.78
CA TYR A 429 -14.68 2.19 19.87
C TYR A 429 -14.85 3.06 18.63
N TYR A 430 -16.02 3.09 17.99
CA TYR A 430 -16.29 3.98 16.86
C TYR A 430 -16.18 5.46 17.23
N ARG A 431 -16.64 5.86 18.42
CA ARG A 431 -16.43 7.22 18.93
C ARG A 431 -14.95 7.54 19.13
N GLY A 432 -14.18 6.56 19.61
CA GLY A 432 -12.72 6.66 19.72
C GLY A 432 -12.05 6.87 18.36
N ALA A 433 -12.37 6.02 17.38
CA ALA A 433 -11.88 6.11 16.00
C ALA A 433 -12.22 7.47 15.37
N MET A 434 -13.47 7.92 15.49
CA MET A 434 -13.94 9.20 14.96
C MET A 434 -13.10 10.37 15.46
N ASN A 435 -12.80 10.40 16.76
CA ASN A 435 -12.02 11.48 17.37
C ASN A 435 -10.56 11.45 16.89
N LEU A 436 -10.00 10.26 16.68
CA LEU A 436 -8.63 10.09 16.18
C LEU A 436 -8.51 10.52 14.71
N PHE A 437 -9.41 10.05 13.84
CA PHE A 437 -9.44 10.49 12.44
C PHE A 437 -9.63 12.00 12.29
N ARG A 438 -10.50 12.62 13.11
CA ARG A 438 -10.63 14.10 13.14
C ARG A 438 -9.34 14.79 13.56
N ALA A 439 -8.59 14.22 14.51
CA ALA A 439 -7.32 14.76 14.96
C ALA A 439 -6.22 14.63 13.89
N GLU A 440 -6.29 13.58 13.07
CA GLU A 440 -5.43 13.33 11.91
C GLU A 440 -5.83 14.17 10.68
N GLY A 441 -7.02 14.77 10.69
CA GLY A 441 -7.56 15.57 9.60
C GLY A 441 -8.30 14.77 8.53
N ASP A 442 -8.50 13.46 8.75
CA ASP A 442 -9.27 12.59 7.88
C ASP A 442 -10.77 12.70 8.19
N LEU A 443 -11.41 13.72 7.62
CA LEU A 443 -12.83 14.00 7.83
C LEU A 443 -13.74 12.95 7.18
N GLU A 444 -13.27 12.29 6.12
CA GLU A 444 -14.02 11.27 5.40
C GLU A 444 -14.12 9.99 6.24
N ALA A 445 -12.98 9.47 6.70
CA ALA A 445 -12.95 8.32 7.61
C ALA A 445 -13.69 8.62 8.91
N ALA A 446 -13.53 9.84 9.46
CA ALA A 446 -14.28 10.26 10.64
C ALA A 446 -15.81 10.23 10.43
N SER A 447 -16.29 10.66 9.26
CA SER A 447 -17.72 10.61 8.93
C SER A 447 -18.20 9.17 8.73
N LYS A 448 -17.37 8.30 8.11
CA LYS A 448 -17.67 6.86 7.96
C LYS A 448 -17.89 6.20 9.31
N VAL A 449 -16.94 6.32 10.24
CA VAL A 449 -17.07 5.69 11.57
C VAL A 449 -18.15 6.32 12.45
N GLU A 450 -18.50 7.59 12.22
CA GLU A 450 -19.66 8.23 12.87
C GLU A 450 -20.97 7.54 12.45
N VAL A 451 -21.13 7.23 11.16
CA VAL A 451 -22.30 6.47 10.66
C VAL A 451 -22.32 5.06 11.27
N ARG A 452 -21.19 4.35 11.31
CA ARG A 452 -21.10 3.04 11.98
C ARG A 452 -21.52 3.11 13.46
N GLY A 453 -21.10 4.17 14.16
CA GLY A 453 -21.51 4.43 15.55
C GLY A 453 -23.01 4.68 15.72
N LEU A 454 -23.64 5.44 14.82
CA LEU A 454 -25.08 5.66 14.83
C LEU A 454 -25.87 4.37 14.54
N ILE A 455 -25.39 3.55 13.61
CA ILE A 455 -25.96 2.24 13.30
C ILE A 455 -25.89 1.31 14.52
N ALA A 456 -24.75 1.28 15.22
CA ALA A 456 -24.61 0.53 16.46
C ALA A 456 -25.58 1.01 17.57
N ALA A 457 -25.80 2.32 17.68
CA ALA A 457 -26.80 2.88 18.60
C ALA A 457 -28.24 2.50 18.21
N MET A 458 -28.54 2.43 16.91
CA MET A 458 -29.85 1.95 16.44
C MET A 458 -30.07 0.47 16.75
N LEU A 459 -29.04 -0.38 16.58
CA LEU A 459 -29.09 -1.80 16.95
C LEU A 459 -29.33 -2.00 18.46
N GLU A 460 -28.69 -1.19 19.31
CA GLU A 460 -28.97 -1.18 20.75
C GLU A 460 -30.44 -0.80 21.04
N GLY A 461 -30.96 0.21 20.35
CA GLY A 461 -32.37 0.60 20.46
C GLY A 461 -33.33 -0.53 20.06
N LYS A 462 -33.04 -1.24 18.97
CA LYS A 462 -33.80 -2.43 18.54
C LYS A 462 -33.76 -3.54 19.60
N LEU A 463 -32.59 -3.81 20.18
CA LEU A 463 -32.42 -4.81 21.24
C LEU A 463 -33.30 -4.52 22.46
N HIS A 464 -33.45 -3.25 22.81
CA HIS A 464 -34.27 -2.81 23.94
C HIS A 464 -35.74 -2.51 23.57
N GLY A 465 -36.12 -2.66 22.29
CA GLY A 465 -37.46 -2.34 21.80
C GLY A 465 -37.80 -0.84 21.76
N ASN A 466 -36.79 0.03 21.80
CA ASN A 466 -36.94 1.49 21.75
C ASN A 466 -35.80 2.13 20.95
N ILE A 467 -36.08 2.51 19.70
CA ILE A 467 -35.13 3.26 18.87
C ILE A 467 -35.35 4.75 19.10
N GLU A 468 -34.30 5.46 19.51
CA GLU A 468 -34.38 6.91 19.69
C GLU A 468 -34.58 7.62 18.34
N GLN A 469 -35.62 8.45 18.23
CA GLN A 469 -35.92 9.22 17.01
C GLN A 469 -34.76 10.12 16.56
N GLN A 470 -33.91 10.57 17.50
CA GLN A 470 -32.74 11.38 17.20
C GLN A 470 -31.69 10.61 16.39
N ILE A 471 -31.52 9.31 16.64
CA ILE A 471 -30.59 8.45 15.89
C ILE A 471 -31.08 8.29 14.45
N ILE A 472 -32.38 8.04 14.26
CA ILE A 472 -33.01 7.92 12.93
C ILE A 472 -32.84 9.23 12.17
N ALA A 473 -33.12 10.37 12.80
CA ALA A 473 -32.94 11.68 12.18
C ALA A 473 -31.47 11.96 11.81
N ALA A 474 -30.52 11.59 12.68
CA ALA A 474 -29.09 11.77 12.42
C ALA A 474 -28.59 10.90 11.25
N LEU A 475 -29.04 9.64 11.15
CA LEU A 475 -28.75 8.77 10.00
C LEU A 475 -29.37 9.32 8.71
N GLY A 476 -30.63 9.76 8.75
CA GLY A 476 -31.29 10.36 7.59
C GLY A 476 -30.58 11.62 7.07
N GLN A 477 -29.96 12.41 7.95
CA GLN A 477 -29.15 13.57 7.56
C GLN A 477 -27.87 13.21 6.80
N LYS A 478 -27.40 11.96 6.89
CA LYS A 478 -26.20 11.48 6.17
C LYS A 478 -26.49 11.12 4.71
N GLY A 479 -27.77 10.98 4.33
CA GLY A 479 -28.21 10.76 2.95
C GLY A 479 -27.50 9.59 2.27
N ASP A 480 -27.09 9.78 1.01
CA ASP A 480 -26.43 8.75 0.20
C ASP A 480 -25.10 8.25 0.79
N ALA A 481 -24.34 9.13 1.46
CA ALA A 481 -23.10 8.73 2.11
C ALA A 481 -23.36 7.78 3.30
N GLY A 482 -24.42 8.05 4.07
CA GLY A 482 -24.87 7.13 5.13
C GLY A 482 -25.31 5.78 4.57
N ARG A 483 -26.05 5.80 3.45
CA ARG A 483 -26.48 4.59 2.73
C ARG A 483 -25.30 3.75 2.25
N ALA A 484 -24.30 4.38 1.63
CA ALA A 484 -23.09 3.71 1.19
C ALA A 484 -22.39 2.99 2.36
N VAL A 485 -22.19 3.67 3.49
CA VAL A 485 -21.53 3.08 4.66
C VAL A 485 -22.29 1.88 5.21
N ALA A 486 -23.63 1.91 5.31
CA ALA A 486 -24.33 0.72 5.79
C ALA A 486 -24.34 -0.43 4.77
N MET A 487 -24.30 -0.13 3.47
CA MET A 487 -24.12 -1.17 2.45
C MET A 487 -22.75 -1.83 2.57
N ASP A 488 -21.70 -1.07 2.90
CA ASP A 488 -20.38 -1.62 3.20
C ASP A 488 -20.42 -2.47 4.46
N MET A 489 -21.05 -2.00 5.54
CA MET A 489 -21.23 -2.80 6.76
C MET A 489 -22.02 -4.11 6.52
N LEU A 490 -23.00 -4.12 5.60
CA LEU A 490 -23.70 -5.33 5.18
C LEU A 490 -22.77 -6.31 4.46
N ARG A 491 -21.95 -5.81 3.52
CA ARG A 491 -20.97 -6.63 2.79
C ARG A 491 -19.88 -7.19 3.71
N GLU A 492 -19.47 -6.42 4.70
CA GLU A 492 -18.52 -6.81 5.75
C GLU A 492 -19.15 -7.74 6.82
N SER A 493 -20.42 -8.13 6.66
CA SER A 493 -21.17 -8.97 7.61
C SER A 493 -21.33 -8.34 9.02
N LEU A 494 -21.13 -7.03 9.15
CA LEU A 494 -21.32 -6.28 10.40
C LEU A 494 -22.79 -6.05 10.72
N LEU A 495 -23.68 -6.16 9.72
CA LEU A 495 -25.12 -6.04 9.89
C LEU A 495 -25.84 -7.35 9.59
N PRO A 496 -26.94 -7.65 10.30
CA PRO A 496 -27.83 -8.76 9.96
C PRO A 496 -28.38 -8.66 8.53
N GLU A 497 -28.60 -9.78 7.86
CA GLU A 497 -29.17 -9.82 6.50
C GLU A 497 -30.57 -9.18 6.40
N ASP A 498 -31.33 -9.18 7.50
CA ASP A 498 -32.65 -8.55 7.61
C ASP A 498 -32.59 -7.07 8.00
N TRP A 499 -31.41 -6.43 7.87
CA TRP A 499 -31.27 -5.00 8.09
C TRP A 499 -32.21 -4.19 7.19
N ASP A 500 -33.16 -3.52 7.84
CA ASP A 500 -34.16 -2.69 7.18
C ASP A 500 -33.53 -1.45 6.52
N GLN A 501 -33.32 -1.53 5.21
CA GLN A 501 -32.85 -0.43 4.37
C GLN A 501 -33.83 0.75 4.33
N GLY A 502 -35.11 0.55 4.71
CA GLY A 502 -36.13 1.61 4.69
C GLY A 502 -35.99 2.67 5.78
N ILE A 503 -35.02 2.53 6.68
CA ILE A 503 -34.73 3.49 7.77
C ILE A 503 -33.70 4.56 7.33
N MET A 504 -33.04 4.39 6.18
CA MET A 504 -32.12 5.36 5.58
C MET A 504 -32.64 5.90 4.25
#